data_AF-A0A3D1ZC96-F1
#
_entry.id   AF-A0A3D1ZC96-F1
#
_cell.length_a   1.000
_cell.length_b   1.000
_cell.length_c   1.000
_cell.angle_alpha   90.00
_cell.angle_beta   90.00
_cell.angle_gamma   90.00
#
_symmetry.space_group_name_H-M   'P 1'
#
loop_
_entity.id
_entity.type
_entity.pdbx_description
1 polymer ?
#
loop_
_entity_poly.entity_id
_entity_poly.type
_entity_poly.pdbx_seq_one_letter_code
_entity_poly.pdbx_strand_id
1 'polypeptide(L)'
;AVAAAALEAPEMGYDAFKTNIIWPGENPRSISQGRDGLSHDQRADTELVRNVEQQISVMREAVGNSVDILLDINYNFKTEGAIRVARALEPYNLFWIEHDNEDPEALAQFKASTTTTLCSGEQHFTMREYLPYFELRAMDTVKVDVQWQGFGPSKKVADLAETYELNIAPHNPASELASFQTVHLCASVSNTRIMESDPEGVPWRFDLFTERPEVIDSYMTVPTTPGWGCDLVEDEARKRAWNK
;
A
#
# COMPACT_ATOMS: atom_id res chain seq x y z
N ALA A 1 -6.72 -19.01 -10.78
CA ALA A 1 -5.68 -18.50 -9.87
C ALA A 1 -5.92 -17.03 -9.58
N VAL A 2 -5.58 -16.10 -10.47
CA VAL A 2 -5.74 -14.63 -10.25
C VAL A 2 -7.17 -14.22 -9.84
N ALA A 3 -8.19 -14.68 -10.57
CA ALA A 3 -9.59 -14.39 -10.20
C ALA A 3 -10.00 -14.96 -8.83
N ALA A 4 -9.47 -16.13 -8.45
CA ALA A 4 -9.79 -16.74 -7.17
C ALA A 4 -9.15 -15.96 -6.01
N ALA A 5 -7.88 -15.58 -6.15
CA ALA A 5 -7.18 -14.74 -5.17
C ALA A 5 -7.89 -13.38 -4.99
N ALA A 6 -8.45 -12.79 -6.05
CA ALA A 6 -9.20 -11.55 -5.94
C ALA A 6 -10.51 -11.69 -5.13
N LEU A 7 -11.12 -12.89 -5.11
CA LEU A 7 -12.34 -13.16 -4.35
C LEU A 7 -12.07 -13.44 -2.86
N GLU A 8 -10.83 -13.76 -2.47
CA GLU A 8 -10.48 -14.02 -1.07
C GLU A 8 -10.70 -12.76 -0.21
N ALA A 9 -10.38 -11.57 -0.71
CA ALA A 9 -10.58 -10.31 0.00
C ALA A 9 -12.05 -10.09 0.43
N PRO A 10 -13.06 -10.08 -0.48
CA PRO A 10 -14.45 -9.95 -0.08
C PRO A 10 -14.99 -11.13 0.73
N GLU A 11 -14.47 -12.34 0.53
CA GLU A 11 -14.81 -13.51 1.39
C GLU A 11 -14.35 -13.30 2.84
N MET A 12 -13.24 -12.57 3.04
CA MET A 12 -12.71 -12.17 4.34
C MET A 12 -13.33 -10.87 4.89
N GLY A 13 -14.30 -10.29 4.16
CA GLY A 13 -15.01 -9.09 4.59
C GLY A 13 -14.34 -7.76 4.20
N TYR A 14 -13.36 -7.78 3.28
CA TYR A 14 -12.74 -6.56 2.76
C TYR A 14 -13.48 -6.03 1.52
N ASP A 15 -13.62 -4.71 1.43
CA ASP A 15 -14.16 -4.01 0.25
C ASP A 15 -13.08 -3.47 -0.69
N ALA A 16 -11.80 -3.67 -0.36
CA ALA A 16 -10.67 -3.29 -1.18
C ALA A 16 -9.52 -4.28 -1.04
N PHE A 17 -8.73 -4.47 -2.09
CA PHE A 17 -7.45 -5.18 -2.00
C PHE A 17 -6.39 -4.54 -2.88
N LYS A 18 -5.13 -4.80 -2.52
CA LYS A 18 -3.96 -4.34 -3.27
C LYS A 18 -3.20 -5.53 -3.83
N THR A 19 -2.72 -5.38 -5.06
CA THR A 19 -1.84 -6.35 -5.70
C THR A 19 -0.59 -5.66 -6.24
N ASN A 20 0.44 -6.43 -6.53
CA ASN A 20 1.56 -6.02 -7.39
C ASN A 20 1.42 -6.65 -8.79
N ILE A 21 2.35 -6.32 -9.70
CA ILE A 21 2.43 -6.98 -11.02
C ILE A 21 3.01 -8.38 -10.84
N ILE A 22 2.23 -9.39 -11.24
CA ILE A 22 2.61 -10.80 -11.14
C ILE A 22 2.46 -11.52 -12.48
N TRP A 23 3.31 -12.50 -12.73
CA TRP A 23 3.15 -13.49 -13.78
C TRP A 23 2.65 -14.79 -13.13
N PRO A 24 1.36 -15.13 -13.30
CA PRO A 24 0.80 -16.37 -12.76
C PRO A 24 1.33 -17.59 -13.52
N GLY A 25 1.36 -18.75 -12.87
CA GLY A 25 1.80 -20.00 -13.47
C GLY A 25 2.21 -21.02 -12.41
N GLU A 26 2.82 -22.14 -12.82
CA GLU A 26 3.37 -23.14 -11.88
C GLU A 26 4.43 -22.55 -10.95
N ASN A 27 5.21 -21.59 -11.46
CA ASN A 27 6.20 -20.83 -10.70
C ASN A 27 5.83 -19.34 -10.79
N PRO A 28 4.89 -18.87 -9.96
CA PRO A 28 4.48 -17.47 -9.99
C PRO A 28 5.67 -16.57 -9.63
N ARG A 29 5.77 -15.43 -10.30
CA ARG A 29 6.81 -14.43 -10.03
C ARG A 29 6.23 -13.03 -10.03
N SER A 30 6.74 -12.17 -9.16
CA SER A 30 6.43 -10.74 -9.18
C SER A 30 7.41 -9.98 -10.06
N ILE A 31 7.05 -8.75 -10.42
CA ILE A 31 8.01 -7.79 -10.96
C ILE A 31 9.09 -7.48 -9.92
N SER A 32 10.32 -7.27 -10.39
CA SER A 32 11.49 -7.05 -9.53
C SER A 32 12.47 -6.00 -10.08
N GLN A 33 12.13 -5.31 -11.17
CA GLN A 33 13.04 -4.41 -11.89
C GLN A 33 13.66 -3.32 -11.01
N GLY A 34 12.93 -2.86 -9.98
CA GLY A 34 13.42 -1.86 -9.03
C GLY A 34 14.13 -2.41 -7.80
N ARG A 35 14.29 -3.74 -7.67
CA ARG A 35 14.75 -4.40 -6.44
C ARG A 35 15.89 -5.39 -6.62
N ASP A 36 15.94 -6.08 -7.75
CA ASP A 36 16.91 -7.18 -7.96
C ASP A 36 18.27 -6.73 -8.52
N GLY A 37 18.36 -5.50 -9.04
CA GLY A 37 19.58 -4.98 -9.67
C GLY A 37 19.95 -5.69 -10.98
N LEU A 38 19.08 -6.53 -11.54
CA LEU A 38 19.30 -7.29 -12.77
C LEU A 38 18.74 -6.56 -14.00
N SER A 39 17.64 -5.83 -13.83
CA SER A 39 17.10 -4.94 -14.86
C SER A 39 17.69 -3.54 -14.73
N HIS A 40 18.22 -3.00 -15.84
CA HIS A 40 19.01 -1.77 -15.80
C HIS A 40 18.25 -0.53 -16.29
N ASP A 41 17.14 -0.71 -17.02
CA ASP A 41 16.43 0.40 -17.67
C ASP A 41 15.03 0.67 -17.09
N GLN A 42 14.47 -0.24 -16.27
CA GLN A 42 13.15 -0.11 -15.64
C GLN A 42 12.04 0.29 -16.64
N ARG A 43 12.12 -0.23 -17.87
CA ARG A 43 11.12 0.03 -18.91
C ARG A 43 9.86 -0.81 -18.70
N ALA A 44 8.74 -0.34 -19.25
CA ALA A 44 7.53 -1.16 -19.41
C ALA A 44 7.42 -1.59 -20.87
N ASP A 45 7.85 -2.80 -21.22
CA ASP A 45 7.67 -3.30 -22.58
C ASP A 45 6.21 -3.71 -22.87
N THR A 46 5.90 -3.96 -24.14
CA THR A 46 4.53 -4.27 -24.57
C THR A 46 4.00 -5.56 -23.93
N GLU A 47 4.86 -6.54 -23.68
CA GLU A 47 4.45 -7.80 -23.06
C GLU A 47 4.10 -7.60 -21.58
N LEU A 48 4.92 -6.85 -20.86
CA LEU A 48 4.66 -6.46 -19.48
C LEU A 48 3.34 -5.69 -19.35
N VAL A 49 3.13 -4.68 -20.19
CA VAL A 49 1.90 -3.87 -20.17
C VAL A 49 0.67 -4.75 -20.44
N ARG A 50 0.75 -5.67 -21.40
CA ARG A 50 -0.33 -6.64 -21.67
C ARG A 50 -0.56 -7.59 -20.48
N ASN A 51 0.50 -8.02 -19.80
CA ASN A 51 0.38 -8.90 -18.64
C ASN A 51 -0.37 -8.21 -17.50
N VAL A 52 0.03 -6.99 -17.13
CA VAL A 52 -0.65 -6.25 -16.05
C VAL A 52 -2.09 -5.88 -16.42
N GLU A 53 -2.33 -5.51 -17.68
CA GLU A 53 -3.69 -5.27 -18.19
C GLU A 53 -4.57 -6.53 -18.06
N GLN A 54 -4.05 -7.68 -18.49
CA GLN A 54 -4.76 -8.96 -18.37
C GLN A 54 -5.02 -9.35 -16.91
N GLN A 55 -4.04 -9.15 -16.03
CA GLN A 55 -4.17 -9.42 -14.60
C GLN A 55 -5.31 -8.59 -13.98
N ILE A 56 -5.27 -7.27 -14.17
CA ILE A 56 -6.26 -6.35 -13.61
C ILE A 56 -7.64 -6.57 -14.23
N SER A 57 -7.71 -6.84 -15.54
CA SER A 57 -8.97 -7.17 -16.21
C SER A 57 -9.66 -8.37 -15.57
N VAL A 58 -8.92 -9.47 -15.39
CA VAL A 58 -9.46 -10.69 -14.76
C VAL A 58 -9.88 -10.46 -13.30
N MET A 59 -9.11 -9.68 -12.54
CA MET A 59 -9.46 -9.31 -11.17
C MET A 59 -10.76 -8.49 -11.14
N ARG A 60 -10.87 -7.46 -11.99
CA ARG A 60 -12.05 -6.60 -12.09
C ARG A 60 -13.30 -7.36 -12.54
N GLU A 61 -13.18 -8.26 -13.51
CA GLU A 61 -14.28 -9.14 -13.92
C GLU A 61 -14.76 -10.04 -12.78
N ALA A 62 -13.85 -10.53 -11.93
CA ALA A 62 -14.19 -11.43 -10.83
C ALA A 62 -14.91 -10.70 -9.68
N VAL A 63 -14.41 -9.55 -9.25
CA VAL A 63 -14.92 -8.85 -8.06
C VAL A 63 -16.00 -7.80 -8.37
N GLY A 64 -16.21 -7.49 -9.64
CA GLY A 64 -17.16 -6.47 -10.08
C GLY A 64 -16.74 -5.05 -9.69
N ASN A 65 -17.69 -4.13 -9.62
CA ASN A 65 -17.43 -2.71 -9.33
C ASN A 65 -17.61 -2.32 -7.85
N SER A 66 -17.98 -3.27 -6.98
CA SER A 66 -18.19 -3.03 -5.55
C SER A 66 -16.94 -3.20 -4.71
N VAL A 67 -15.90 -3.83 -5.25
CA VAL A 67 -14.62 -4.03 -4.56
C VAL A 67 -13.57 -3.16 -5.25
N ASP A 68 -12.85 -2.37 -4.46
CA ASP A 68 -11.79 -1.49 -4.94
C ASP A 68 -10.50 -2.27 -5.21
N ILE A 69 -9.86 -1.97 -6.34
CA ILE A 69 -8.60 -2.61 -6.76
C ILE A 69 -7.51 -1.55 -6.73
N LEU A 70 -6.47 -1.83 -5.96
CA LEU A 70 -5.27 -1.02 -5.86
C LEU A 70 -4.11 -1.77 -6.55
N LEU A 71 -3.31 -1.07 -7.35
CA LEU A 71 -2.10 -1.64 -7.95
C LEU A 71 -0.87 -0.92 -7.43
N ASP A 72 0.03 -1.64 -6.79
CA ASP A 72 1.34 -1.14 -6.38
C ASP A 72 2.44 -1.59 -7.35
N ILE A 73 3.06 -0.60 -8.01
CA ILE A 73 4.18 -0.78 -8.93
C ILE A 73 5.53 -0.43 -8.29
N ASN A 74 5.56 -0.01 -7.02
CA ASN A 74 6.73 0.38 -6.23
C ASN A 74 7.70 1.25 -7.06
N TYR A 75 9.00 0.93 -7.03
CA TYR A 75 10.07 1.54 -7.82
C TYR A 75 10.36 0.80 -9.13
N ASN A 76 9.43 -0.01 -9.67
CA ASN A 76 9.77 -0.90 -10.78
C ASN A 76 9.91 -0.20 -12.15
N PHE A 77 9.56 1.07 -12.24
CA PHE A 77 9.55 1.82 -13.49
C PHE A 77 10.20 3.20 -13.37
N LYS A 78 10.80 3.66 -14.46
CA LYS A 78 10.95 5.10 -14.70
C LYS A 78 9.57 5.69 -15.07
N THR A 79 9.47 7.02 -15.03
CA THR A 79 8.24 7.77 -15.35
C THR A 79 7.59 7.31 -16.66
N GLU A 80 8.35 7.13 -17.75
CA GLU A 80 7.79 6.65 -19.03
C GLU A 80 7.05 5.30 -18.91
N GLY A 81 7.63 4.35 -18.17
CA GLY A 81 7.04 3.03 -17.96
C GLY A 81 5.81 3.09 -17.08
N ALA A 82 5.86 3.86 -15.99
CA ALA A 82 4.72 4.08 -15.09
C ALA A 82 3.54 4.70 -15.83
N ILE A 83 3.78 5.73 -16.68
CA ILE A 83 2.77 6.36 -17.53
C ILE A 83 2.10 5.33 -18.45
N ARG A 84 2.90 4.46 -19.09
CA ARG A 84 2.37 3.45 -20.01
C ARG A 84 1.50 2.42 -19.30
N VAL A 85 1.91 1.97 -18.12
CA VAL A 85 1.12 1.06 -17.29
C VAL A 85 -0.19 1.73 -16.86
N ALA A 86 -0.14 2.94 -16.28
CA ALA A 86 -1.34 3.61 -15.78
C ALA A 86 -2.38 3.87 -16.87
N ARG A 87 -1.95 4.32 -18.07
CA ARG A 87 -2.84 4.56 -19.20
C ARG A 87 -3.53 3.30 -19.72
N ALA A 88 -2.82 2.17 -19.74
CA ALA A 88 -3.42 0.90 -20.10
C ALA A 88 -4.48 0.45 -19.09
N LEU A 89 -4.41 0.95 -17.84
CA LEU A 89 -5.29 0.54 -16.76
C LEU A 89 -6.47 1.50 -16.49
N GLU A 90 -6.55 2.65 -17.17
CA GLU A 90 -7.67 3.60 -17.04
C GLU A 90 -9.06 2.96 -17.20
N PRO A 91 -9.29 1.99 -18.12
CA PRO A 91 -10.61 1.37 -18.28
C PRO A 91 -11.11 0.57 -17.05
N TYR A 92 -10.23 0.19 -16.12
CA TYR A 92 -10.57 -0.71 -15.01
C TYR A 92 -10.93 0.02 -13.71
N ASN A 93 -10.89 1.35 -13.71
CA ASN A 93 -11.26 2.20 -12.59
C ASN A 93 -10.58 1.73 -11.28
N LEU A 94 -9.25 1.76 -11.26
CA LEU A 94 -8.49 1.45 -10.06
C LEU A 94 -8.74 2.52 -9.00
N PHE A 95 -8.76 2.10 -7.73
CA PHE A 95 -8.84 3.03 -6.60
C PHE A 95 -7.60 3.93 -6.54
N TRP A 96 -6.43 3.34 -6.77
CA TRP A 96 -5.21 4.06 -7.12
C TRP A 96 -4.22 3.16 -7.86
N ILE A 97 -3.24 3.80 -8.48
CA ILE A 97 -1.93 3.21 -8.72
C ILE A 97 -0.94 3.79 -7.71
N GLU A 98 -0.12 2.93 -7.12
CA GLU A 98 0.90 3.29 -6.13
C GLU A 98 2.27 3.19 -6.78
N HIS A 99 3.01 4.30 -6.79
CA HIS A 99 4.34 4.38 -7.41
C HIS A 99 5.20 5.34 -6.63
N ASP A 100 6.29 4.84 -6.06
CA ASP A 100 7.27 5.69 -5.39
C ASP A 100 8.37 6.12 -6.36
N ASN A 101 8.79 7.38 -6.20
CA ASN A 101 9.86 7.99 -6.96
C ASN A 101 10.58 8.99 -6.06
N GLU A 102 11.91 9.03 -6.11
CA GLU A 102 12.70 10.00 -5.32
C GLU A 102 12.70 11.41 -5.93
N ASP A 103 12.23 11.55 -7.17
CA ASP A 103 12.07 12.82 -7.86
C ASP A 103 10.60 13.26 -7.85
N PRO A 104 10.24 14.32 -7.08
CA PRO A 104 8.88 14.80 -6.99
C PRO A 104 8.38 15.44 -8.29
N GLU A 105 9.25 15.98 -9.15
CA GLU A 105 8.86 16.50 -10.47
C GLU A 105 8.50 15.36 -11.41
N ALA A 106 9.27 14.27 -11.37
CA ALA A 106 8.99 13.06 -12.13
C ALA A 106 7.66 12.41 -11.72
N LEU A 107 7.35 12.43 -10.42
CA LEU A 107 6.08 11.94 -9.88
C LEU A 107 4.91 12.85 -10.27
N ALA A 108 5.09 14.18 -10.21
CA ALA A 108 4.09 15.14 -10.69
C ALA A 108 3.81 15.00 -12.20
N GLN A 109 4.86 14.75 -13.00
CA GLN A 109 4.72 14.43 -14.43
C GLN A 109 3.88 13.16 -14.63
N PHE A 110 4.14 12.11 -13.85
CA PHE A 110 3.38 10.87 -13.92
C PHE A 110 1.90 11.13 -13.61
N LYS A 111 1.62 11.75 -12.47
CA LYS A 111 0.26 12.12 -12.04
C LYS A 111 -0.50 12.88 -13.12
N ALA A 112 0.11 13.89 -13.75
CA ALA A 112 -0.53 14.72 -14.77
C ALA A 112 -0.84 14.00 -16.08
N SER A 113 -0.33 12.77 -16.27
CA SER A 113 -0.38 12.07 -17.55
C SER A 113 -1.48 11.00 -17.67
N THR A 114 -2.16 10.72 -16.57
CA THR A 114 -3.19 9.69 -16.43
C THR A 114 -4.37 10.22 -15.61
N THR A 115 -5.54 9.60 -15.79
CA THR A 115 -6.73 9.85 -14.98
C THR A 115 -6.81 8.97 -13.73
N THR A 116 -5.97 7.94 -13.63
CA THR A 116 -5.88 7.07 -12.46
C THR A 116 -5.27 7.83 -11.27
N THR A 117 -5.92 7.76 -10.11
CA THR A 117 -5.43 8.34 -8.85
C THR A 117 -4.05 7.80 -8.48
N LEU A 118 -3.14 8.69 -8.06
CA LEU A 118 -1.77 8.33 -7.66
C LEU A 118 -1.59 8.33 -6.14
N CYS A 119 -1.12 7.21 -5.59
CA CYS A 119 -0.63 7.10 -4.22
C CYS A 119 0.90 6.95 -4.20
N SER A 120 1.58 7.59 -3.24
CA SER A 120 3.03 7.49 -3.06
C SER A 120 3.42 7.98 -1.67
N GLY A 121 4.64 7.68 -1.24
CA GLY A 121 5.29 8.34 -0.11
C GLY A 121 5.68 7.43 1.04
N GLU A 122 5.48 6.12 0.92
CA GLU A 122 5.76 5.15 1.99
C GLU A 122 7.23 5.12 2.41
N GLN A 123 8.15 5.51 1.53
CA GLN A 123 9.58 5.54 1.81
C GLN A 123 10.08 6.88 2.39
N HIS A 124 9.22 7.91 2.51
CA HIS A 124 9.64 9.22 2.99
C HIS A 124 9.58 9.32 4.51
N PHE A 125 10.57 10.02 5.08
CA PHE A 125 10.71 10.28 6.50
C PHE A 125 10.53 11.75 6.84
N THR A 126 9.60 12.02 7.77
CA THR A 126 9.36 13.36 8.33
C THR A 126 8.87 14.39 7.31
N MET A 127 8.24 15.47 7.77
CA MET A 127 7.72 16.53 6.88
C MET A 127 8.73 17.09 5.87
N ARG A 128 10.05 17.04 6.15
CA ARG A 128 11.07 17.61 5.26
C ARG A 128 11.15 16.88 3.93
N GLU A 129 11.04 15.55 3.94
CA GLU A 129 11.10 14.76 2.70
C GLU A 129 9.80 14.85 1.90
N TYR A 130 8.66 14.99 2.58
CA TYR A 130 7.37 15.12 1.89
C TYR A 130 7.13 16.52 1.30
N LEU A 131 7.75 17.58 1.86
CA LEU A 131 7.43 18.96 1.49
C LEU A 131 7.53 19.25 -0.03
N PRO A 132 8.58 18.82 -0.76
CA PRO A 132 8.64 19.02 -2.21
C PRO A 132 7.49 18.36 -2.97
N TYR A 133 7.04 17.18 -2.53
CA TYR A 133 5.91 16.45 -3.15
C TYR A 133 4.58 17.17 -2.90
N PHE A 134 4.42 17.76 -1.72
CA PHE A 134 3.26 18.60 -1.39
C PHE A 134 3.22 19.88 -2.22
N GLU A 135 4.35 20.61 -2.30
CA GLU A 135 4.46 21.85 -3.07
C GLU A 135 4.17 21.65 -4.55
N LEU A 136 4.58 20.51 -5.12
CA LEU A 136 4.31 20.13 -6.51
C LEU A 136 2.97 19.43 -6.72
N ARG A 137 2.21 19.14 -5.64
CA ARG A 137 0.99 18.31 -5.67
C ARG A 137 1.20 16.98 -6.40
N ALA A 138 2.36 16.37 -6.18
CA ALA A 138 2.84 15.20 -6.92
C ALA A 138 2.07 13.90 -6.62
N MET A 139 1.15 13.92 -5.65
CA MET A 139 0.38 12.75 -5.19
C MET A 139 -1.10 13.13 -5.02
N ASP A 140 -2.01 12.16 -5.13
CA ASP A 140 -3.43 12.33 -4.78
C ASP A 140 -3.75 11.77 -3.40
N THR A 141 -3.06 10.69 -3.00
CA THR A 141 -3.12 10.12 -1.66
C THR A 141 -1.72 9.95 -1.10
N VAL A 142 -1.51 10.42 0.12
CA VAL A 142 -0.19 10.48 0.76
C VAL A 142 0.00 9.23 1.60
N LYS A 143 0.96 8.40 1.22
CA LYS A 143 1.24 7.18 1.97
C LYS A 143 2.16 7.53 3.15
N VAL A 144 1.82 7.06 4.35
CA VAL A 144 2.51 7.45 5.60
C VAL A 144 2.84 6.22 6.41
N ASP A 145 4.13 5.88 6.55
CA ASP A 145 4.56 4.74 7.37
C ASP A 145 4.75 5.16 8.84
N VAL A 146 4.04 4.53 9.78
CA VAL A 146 4.16 4.88 11.21
C VAL A 146 5.37 4.21 11.86
N GLN A 147 5.71 3.01 11.41
CA GLN A 147 6.74 2.18 11.98
C GLN A 147 8.14 2.71 11.63
N TRP A 148 8.29 3.33 10.46
CA TRP A 148 9.55 3.87 9.97
C TRP A 148 9.93 5.21 10.60
N GLN A 149 8.98 6.15 10.69
CA GLN A 149 9.24 7.52 11.18
C GLN A 149 8.69 7.79 12.59
N GLY A 150 7.88 6.89 13.16
CA GLY A 150 7.25 7.04 14.46
C GLY A 150 5.96 7.87 14.43
N PHE A 151 5.13 7.69 15.46
CA PHE A 151 3.79 8.29 15.54
C PHE A 151 3.79 9.82 15.45
N GLY A 152 4.65 10.50 16.23
CA GLY A 152 4.69 11.96 16.29
C GLY A 152 5.01 12.60 14.92
N PRO A 153 6.10 12.19 14.24
CA PRO A 153 6.40 12.63 12.88
C PRO A 153 5.30 12.27 11.87
N SER A 154 4.73 11.07 11.95
CA SER A 154 3.64 10.63 11.06
C SER A 154 2.41 11.53 11.17
N LYS A 155 1.98 11.85 12.41
CA LYS A 155 0.87 12.78 12.63
C LYS A 155 1.16 14.17 12.05
N LYS A 156 2.39 14.66 12.18
CA LYS A 156 2.77 15.96 11.59
C LYS A 156 2.69 15.94 10.06
N VAL A 157 3.06 14.84 9.41
CA VAL A 157 2.89 14.66 7.95
C VAL A 157 1.41 14.62 7.59
N ALA A 158 0.58 13.92 8.36
CA ALA A 158 -0.86 13.86 8.13
C ALA A 158 -1.56 15.22 8.29
N ASP A 159 -1.22 15.98 9.35
CA ASP A 159 -1.73 17.33 9.56
C ASP A 159 -1.24 18.30 8.45
N LEU A 160 -0.04 18.07 7.89
CA LEU A 160 0.46 18.81 6.73
C LEU A 160 -0.33 18.45 5.46
N ALA A 161 -0.60 17.15 5.23
CA ALA A 161 -1.39 16.70 4.08
C ALA A 161 -2.79 17.34 4.06
N GLU A 162 -3.43 17.49 5.23
CA GLU A 162 -4.71 18.19 5.37
C GLU A 162 -4.61 19.65 4.87
N THR A 163 -3.52 20.35 5.18
CA THR A 163 -3.29 21.74 4.71
C THR A 163 -3.19 21.83 3.19
N TYR A 164 -2.80 20.74 2.52
CA TYR A 164 -2.70 20.66 1.06
C TYR A 164 -3.96 20.08 0.39
N GLU A 165 -5.02 19.80 1.16
CA GLU A 165 -6.25 19.14 0.73
C GLU A 165 -5.98 17.70 0.22
N LEU A 166 -5.11 16.97 0.92
CA LEU A 166 -4.75 15.59 0.60
C LEU A 166 -5.07 14.65 1.76
N ASN A 167 -5.65 13.50 1.43
CA ASN A 167 -5.86 12.43 2.39
C ASN A 167 -4.60 11.56 2.52
N ILE A 168 -4.41 10.99 3.70
CA ILE A 168 -3.37 10.00 3.97
C ILE A 168 -3.91 8.57 3.84
N ALA A 169 -3.04 7.65 3.46
CA ALA A 169 -3.24 6.22 3.60
C ALA A 169 -2.05 5.62 4.34
N PRO A 170 -2.19 5.19 5.60
CA PRO A 170 -1.04 4.66 6.31
C PRO A 170 -0.51 3.35 5.71
N HIS A 171 0.81 3.26 5.55
CA HIS A 171 1.52 2.04 5.13
C HIS A 171 1.61 1.08 6.32
N ASN A 172 1.09 -0.14 6.16
CA ASN A 172 1.06 -1.12 7.24
C ASN A 172 0.96 -2.58 6.74
N PRO A 173 2.01 -3.11 6.08
CA PRO A 173 2.16 -4.53 5.76
C PRO A 173 2.77 -5.32 6.95
N ALA A 174 2.56 -4.86 8.18
CA ALA A 174 3.36 -5.24 9.34
C ALA A 174 2.53 -5.97 10.41
N SER A 175 3.10 -6.11 11.62
CA SER A 175 2.54 -6.89 12.73
C SER A 175 1.26 -6.30 13.33
N GLU A 176 0.66 -7.03 14.27
CA GLU A 176 -0.50 -6.62 15.05
C GLU A 176 -0.23 -5.31 15.81
N LEU A 177 0.93 -5.20 16.45
CA LEU A 177 1.34 -3.97 17.12
C LEU A 177 1.47 -2.79 16.14
N ALA A 178 2.01 -3.04 14.94
CA ALA A 178 2.08 -2.02 13.91
C ALA A 178 0.69 -1.58 13.47
N SER A 179 -0.23 -2.53 13.26
CA SER A 179 -1.62 -2.25 12.91
C SER A 179 -2.32 -1.41 13.97
N PHE A 180 -2.13 -1.71 15.25
CA PHE A 180 -2.68 -0.88 16.32
C PHE A 180 -2.06 0.52 16.36
N GLN A 181 -0.74 0.67 16.23
CA GLN A 181 -0.11 2.00 16.13
C GLN A 181 -0.71 2.83 14.99
N THR A 182 -0.96 2.16 13.86
CA THR A 182 -1.51 2.76 12.66
C THR A 182 -2.99 3.13 12.81
N VAL A 183 -3.80 2.30 13.46
CA VAL A 183 -5.22 2.61 13.72
C VAL A 183 -5.36 3.83 14.65
N HIS A 184 -4.44 4.00 15.60
CA HIS A 184 -4.38 5.20 16.43
C HIS A 184 -4.01 6.45 15.62
N LEU A 185 -3.20 6.35 14.57
CA LEU A 185 -2.95 7.47 13.67
C LEU A 185 -4.26 7.84 12.96
N CYS A 186 -4.93 6.87 12.34
CA CYS A 186 -6.22 7.06 11.66
C CYS A 186 -7.25 7.70 12.58
N ALA A 187 -7.36 7.25 13.82
CA ALA A 187 -8.30 7.81 14.81
C ALA A 187 -7.95 9.24 15.25
N SER A 188 -6.72 9.70 15.03
CA SER A 188 -6.20 11.00 15.51
C SER A 188 -6.19 12.11 14.46
N VAL A 189 -6.60 11.83 13.22
CA VAL A 189 -6.61 12.77 12.10
C VAL A 189 -7.96 12.76 11.38
N SER A 190 -8.25 13.83 10.63
CA SER A 190 -9.50 13.99 9.87
C SER A 190 -9.44 13.40 8.46
N ASN A 191 -8.24 13.16 7.92
CA ASN A 191 -7.99 12.97 6.50
C ASN A 191 -7.49 11.56 6.16
N THR A 192 -7.99 10.53 6.83
CA THR A 192 -7.68 9.14 6.47
C THR A 192 -8.51 8.70 5.27
N ARG A 193 -7.84 8.26 4.19
CA ARG A 193 -8.46 7.72 2.97
C ARG A 193 -8.86 6.25 3.12
N ILE A 194 -7.91 5.44 3.59
CA ILE A 194 -7.99 4.00 3.84
C ILE A 194 -6.73 3.60 4.62
N MET A 195 -6.77 2.50 5.37
CA MET A 195 -5.62 1.96 6.11
C MET A 195 -5.25 0.60 5.53
N GLU A 196 -3.96 0.38 5.25
CA GLU A 196 -3.47 -0.93 4.84
C GLU A 196 -3.49 -1.92 6.02
N SER A 197 -3.87 -3.15 5.74
CA SER A 197 -3.73 -4.27 6.67
C SER A 197 -3.38 -5.52 5.88
N ASP A 198 -2.43 -6.30 6.38
CA ASP A 198 -2.14 -7.63 5.83
C ASP A 198 -2.81 -8.70 6.71
N PRO A 199 -3.93 -9.29 6.27
CA PRO A 199 -4.61 -10.35 7.02
C PRO A 199 -3.91 -11.70 6.89
N GLU A 200 -2.98 -11.85 5.94
CA GLU A 200 -2.24 -13.07 5.73
C GLU A 200 -0.97 -13.11 6.59
N GLY A 201 -0.50 -14.32 6.84
CA GLY A 201 0.71 -14.51 7.61
C GLY A 201 0.92 -15.95 8.04
N VAL A 202 2.04 -16.16 8.69
CA VAL A 202 2.35 -17.43 9.35
C VAL A 202 1.35 -17.71 10.48
N PRO A 203 0.87 -18.96 10.65
CA PRO A 203 -0.19 -19.28 11.63
C PRO A 203 0.11 -18.85 13.07
N TRP A 204 1.40 -18.79 13.42
CA TRP A 204 1.88 -18.43 14.74
C TRP A 204 2.07 -16.93 14.97
N ARG A 205 1.91 -16.09 13.93
CA ARG A 205 2.09 -14.62 14.00
C ARG A 205 1.30 -14.04 15.15
N PHE A 206 0.06 -14.50 15.30
CA PHE A 206 -0.86 -14.01 16.30
C PHE A 206 -0.59 -14.49 17.74
N ASP A 207 0.38 -15.37 17.96
CA ASP A 207 0.84 -15.74 19.30
C ASP A 207 1.82 -14.69 19.86
N LEU A 208 2.38 -13.84 18.99
CA LEU A 208 3.38 -12.85 19.37
C LEU A 208 2.79 -11.66 20.15
N PHE A 209 1.48 -11.46 20.12
CA PHE A 209 0.84 -10.28 20.70
C PHE A 209 -0.35 -10.67 21.57
N THR A 210 -0.59 -9.90 22.63
CA THR A 210 -1.69 -10.15 23.58
C THR A 210 -3.07 -9.99 22.95
N GLU A 211 -3.18 -9.12 21.95
CA GLU A 211 -4.43 -8.80 21.25
C GLU A 211 -4.20 -8.81 19.74
N ARG A 212 -5.28 -8.96 18.98
CA ARG A 212 -5.26 -9.03 17.51
C ARG A 212 -6.22 -7.99 16.94
N PRO A 213 -5.83 -7.24 15.90
CA PRO A 213 -6.77 -6.40 15.18
C PRO A 213 -7.88 -7.26 14.58
N GLU A 214 -9.12 -6.89 14.83
CA GLU A 214 -10.28 -7.49 14.18
C GLU A 214 -10.75 -6.57 13.06
N VAL A 215 -11.01 -7.15 11.88
CA VAL A 215 -11.62 -6.46 10.76
C VAL A 215 -13.04 -6.99 10.61
N ILE A 216 -14.01 -6.09 10.75
CA ILE A 216 -15.44 -6.38 10.63
C ILE A 216 -16.00 -5.44 9.57
N ASP A 217 -16.62 -6.00 8.53
CA ASP A 217 -17.20 -5.24 7.42
C ASP A 217 -16.22 -4.22 6.80
N SER A 218 -14.96 -4.63 6.61
CA SER A 218 -13.84 -3.81 6.10
C SER A 218 -13.33 -2.71 7.05
N TYR A 219 -13.79 -2.68 8.31
CA TYR A 219 -13.34 -1.71 9.30
C TYR A 219 -12.56 -2.37 10.44
N MET A 220 -11.44 -1.74 10.81
CA MET A 220 -10.66 -2.11 12.00
C MET A 220 -11.11 -1.30 13.20
N THR A 221 -11.34 -1.94 14.34
CA THR A 221 -11.74 -1.26 15.58
C THR A 221 -10.55 -0.55 16.23
N VAL A 222 -10.79 0.65 16.78
CA VAL A 222 -9.81 1.39 17.58
C VAL A 222 -9.84 0.87 19.03
N PRO A 223 -8.72 0.38 19.59
CA PRO A 223 -8.66 -0.03 20.98
C PRO A 223 -8.90 1.14 21.95
N THR A 224 -9.58 0.86 23.06
CA THR A 224 -9.87 1.86 24.12
C THR A 224 -9.05 1.65 25.38
N THR A 225 -8.18 0.64 25.42
CA THR A 225 -7.28 0.37 26.53
C THR A 225 -6.08 1.33 26.51
N PRO A 226 -5.41 1.57 27.65
CA PRO A 226 -4.21 2.42 27.67
C PRO A 226 -3.08 1.89 26.76
N GLY A 227 -2.38 2.80 26.09
CA GLY A 227 -1.27 2.45 25.18
C GLY A 227 -1.76 2.17 23.77
N TRP A 228 -1.07 1.27 23.06
CA TRP A 228 -1.42 0.94 21.67
C TRP A 228 -2.60 -0.03 21.56
N GLY A 229 -2.88 -0.79 22.61
CA GLY A 229 -3.97 -1.78 22.60
C GLY A 229 -3.49 -3.23 22.54
N CYS A 230 -2.18 -3.48 22.37
CA CYS A 230 -1.57 -4.79 22.57
C CYS A 230 -0.14 -4.67 23.09
N ASP A 231 0.38 -5.77 23.64
CA ASP A 231 1.77 -5.93 24.07
C ASP A 231 2.42 -7.13 23.37
N LEU A 232 3.75 -7.13 23.26
CA LEU A 232 4.52 -8.28 22.79
C LEU A 232 4.54 -9.38 23.86
N VAL A 233 4.22 -10.60 23.46
CA VAL A 233 4.38 -11.80 24.29
C VAL A 233 5.84 -12.26 24.20
N GLU A 234 6.68 -11.77 25.10
CA GLU A 234 8.14 -11.99 25.07
C GLU A 234 8.54 -13.47 24.96
N ASP A 235 7.85 -14.36 25.67
CA ASP A 235 8.15 -15.79 25.65
C ASP A 235 7.90 -16.41 24.26
N GLU A 236 6.83 -15.99 23.58
CA GLU A 236 6.54 -16.44 22.20
C GLU A 236 7.54 -15.85 21.21
N ALA A 237 7.97 -14.60 21.42
CA ALA A 237 9.02 -13.97 20.61
C ALA A 237 10.36 -14.70 20.73
N ARG A 238 10.77 -15.08 21.96
CA ARG A 238 12.03 -15.81 22.20
C ARG A 238 12.06 -17.17 21.53
N LYS A 239 10.93 -17.90 21.49
CA LYS A 239 10.81 -19.19 20.77
C LYS A 239 11.07 -19.08 19.27
N ARG A 240 10.90 -17.87 18.72
CA ARG A 240 10.98 -17.56 17.28
C ARG A 240 12.13 -16.62 16.96
N ALA A 241 13.14 -16.56 17.84
CA ALA A 241 14.31 -15.71 17.64
C ALA A 241 14.99 -16.00 16.30
N TRP A 242 15.20 -14.94 15.52
CA TRP A 242 15.95 -15.01 14.27
C TRP A 242 17.45 -15.07 14.56
N ASN A 243 18.04 -16.26 14.42
CA ASN A 243 19.44 -16.53 14.80
C ASN A 243 20.42 -16.51 13.61
N LYS A 244 20.07 -15.82 12.52
CA LYS A 244 20.93 -15.72 11.32
C LYS A 244 21.63 -14.38 11.25
#